data_AF-A0A935GD46-F1
#
_entry.id   AF-A0A935GD46-F1
#
_cell.length_a   1.000
_cell.length_b   1.000
_cell.length_c   1.000
_cell.angle_alpha   90.00
_cell.angle_beta   90.00
_cell.angle_gamma   90.00
#
_symmetry.space_group_name_H-M   'P 1'
#
loop_
_entity.id
_entity.type
_entity.pdbx_description
1 polymer ?
#
loop_
_entity_poly.entity_id
_entity_poly.type
_entity_poly.pdbx_seq_one_letter_code
_entity_poly.pdbx_strand_id
1 'polypeptide(L)'
;MKKIVENTSKYLAMSKEENKEFLDNLFSLMKKLEADVVDYQGLKILSAPPLCPDCRSNHIIKNGLQNGMQNYRCKDCGRQFRVTTGTFVYRLQKKEKMLDYIRCMVAGKSLRACAKEVGISLPTSFAWRHKILAALQSFEDNINFFGVVEMDELLMDYSEKVEYTKMQKS
;
A
#
# COMPACT_ATOMS: atom_id res chain seq x y z
N MET A 1 15.12 -8.26 8.36
CA MET A 1 13.66 -8.52 8.35
C MET A 1 13.18 -9.55 9.38
N LYS A 2 13.96 -10.54 9.81
CA LYS A 2 13.53 -11.51 10.85
C LYS A 2 13.18 -10.88 12.22
N LYS A 3 13.92 -9.86 12.66
CA LYS A 3 13.70 -9.20 13.98
C LYS A 3 12.42 -8.36 14.12
N ILE A 4 11.78 -7.93 13.02
CA ILE A 4 10.55 -7.10 13.10
C ILE A 4 9.32 -8.00 13.29
N VAL A 5 9.36 -9.21 12.75
CA VAL A 5 8.23 -10.16 12.77
C VAL A 5 8.19 -11.00 14.05
N GLU A 6 9.32 -11.13 14.76
CA GLU A 6 9.42 -11.89 16.03
C GLU A 6 8.56 -11.33 17.18
N ASN A 7 8.03 -10.11 17.06
CA ASN A 7 7.21 -9.45 18.10
C ASN A 7 5.73 -9.25 17.72
N THR A 8 5.24 -9.82 16.61
CA THR A 8 3.84 -9.64 16.15
C THR A 8 2.78 -9.95 17.21
N SER A 9 3.00 -10.99 18.02
CA SER A 9 2.14 -11.35 19.14
C SER A 9 2.14 -10.31 20.27
N LYS A 10 3.27 -9.64 20.51
CA LYS A 10 3.38 -8.54 21.48
C LYS A 10 2.68 -7.29 20.99
N TYR A 11 2.75 -6.99 19.68
CA TYR A 11 2.12 -5.81 19.07
C TYR A 11 0.59 -5.91 19.04
N LEU A 12 0.05 -7.11 18.79
CA LEU A 12 -1.41 -7.34 18.78
C LEU A 12 -2.04 -7.20 20.18
N ALA A 13 -1.24 -7.26 21.24
CA ALA A 13 -1.70 -7.19 22.64
C ALA A 13 -1.54 -5.80 23.29
N MET A 14 -1.07 -4.79 22.56
CA MET A 14 -0.79 -3.44 23.10
C MET A 14 -2.04 -2.57 23.24
N SER A 15 -2.05 -1.65 24.21
CA SER A 15 -3.13 -0.65 24.36
C SER A 15 -3.18 0.31 23.15
N LYS A 16 -4.28 1.06 23.01
CA LYS A 16 -4.41 2.09 21.96
C LYS A 16 -3.33 3.18 22.07
N GLU A 17 -2.94 3.57 23.29
CA GLU A 17 -1.89 4.57 23.52
C GLU A 17 -0.51 4.02 23.16
N GLU A 18 -0.18 2.81 23.60
CA GLU A 18 1.11 2.17 23.34
C GLU A 18 1.30 1.90 21.84
N ASN A 19 0.23 1.49 21.14
CA ASN A 19 0.23 1.33 19.68
C ASN A 19 0.51 2.65 18.97
N LYS A 20 -0.08 3.76 19.44
CA LYS A 20 0.13 5.08 18.86
C LYS A 20 1.58 5.55 19.03
N GLU A 21 2.13 5.40 20.24
CA GLU A 21 3.52 5.75 20.53
C GLU A 21 4.50 4.92 19.70
N PHE A 22 4.25 3.61 19.56
CA PHE A 22 5.04 2.75 18.70
C PHE A 22 5.01 3.21 17.24
N LEU A 23 3.83 3.54 16.70
CA LEU A 23 3.69 3.99 15.32
C LEU A 23 4.37 5.34 15.07
N ASP A 24 4.29 6.28 16.02
CA ASP A 24 5.01 7.56 15.95
C ASP A 24 6.54 7.36 16.02
N ASN A 25 7.02 6.43 16.85
CA ASN A 25 8.43 6.06 16.95
C ASN A 25 8.94 5.38 15.67
N LEU A 26 8.18 4.44 15.11
CA LEU A 26 8.48 3.78 13.84
C LEU A 26 8.55 4.79 12.70
N PHE A 27 7.57 5.69 12.63
CA PHE A 27 7.53 6.77 11.64
C PHE A 27 8.76 7.69 11.74
N SER A 28 9.15 8.05 12.96
CA SER A 28 10.33 8.88 13.22
C SER A 28 11.62 8.20 12.79
N LEU A 29 11.73 6.88 13.03
CA LEU A 29 12.86 6.07 12.56
C LEU A 29 12.90 6.01 11.02
N MET A 30 11.77 5.77 10.37
CA MET A 30 11.69 5.71 8.91
C MET A 30 12.09 7.04 8.26
N LYS A 31 11.68 8.18 8.83
CA LYS A 31 12.12 9.51 8.37
C LYS A 31 13.62 9.71 8.54
N LYS A 32 14.21 9.31 9.67
CA LYS A 32 15.66 9.43 9.92
C LYS A 32 16.50 8.60 8.96
N LEU A 33 16.00 7.45 8.55
CA LEU A 33 16.67 6.56 7.61
C LEU A 33 16.50 6.96 6.14
N GLU A 34 15.82 8.09 5.86
CA GLU A 34 15.36 8.48 4.51
C GLU A 34 14.67 7.32 3.77
N ALA A 35 14.08 6.40 4.52
CA ALA A 35 13.46 5.20 3.99
C ALA A 35 12.08 5.57 3.46
N ASP A 36 11.98 5.70 2.14
CA ASP A 36 10.71 5.85 1.45
C ASP A 36 9.98 4.49 1.44
N VAL A 37 8.73 4.44 1.92
CA VAL A 37 7.84 3.26 1.83
C VAL A 37 7.72 2.73 0.40
N VAL A 38 8.10 3.56 -0.58
CA VAL A 38 7.94 3.32 -2.00
C VAL A 38 9.17 2.68 -2.66
N ASP A 39 10.25 2.34 -1.94
CA ASP A 39 11.31 1.45 -2.50
C ASP A 39 10.89 -0.04 -2.53
N TYR A 40 9.62 -0.26 -2.84
CA TYR A 40 9.08 -1.58 -3.15
C TYR A 40 9.76 -2.19 -4.38
N GLN A 41 10.30 -1.37 -5.29
CA GLN A 41 11.01 -1.87 -6.47
C GLN A 41 12.29 -2.63 -6.09
N GLY A 42 13.18 -2.00 -5.32
CA GLY A 42 14.41 -2.64 -4.86
C GLY A 42 14.10 -3.86 -4.01
N LEU A 43 13.20 -3.73 -3.04
CA LEU A 43 12.81 -4.82 -2.14
C LEU A 43 12.19 -6.00 -2.88
N LYS A 44 11.27 -5.75 -3.83
CA LYS A 44 10.61 -6.83 -4.57
C LYS A 44 11.59 -7.59 -5.47
N ILE A 45 12.46 -6.88 -6.20
CA ILE A 45 13.47 -7.49 -7.05
C ILE A 45 14.41 -8.39 -6.24
N LEU A 46 14.81 -7.97 -5.04
CA LEU A 46 15.65 -8.78 -4.16
C LEU A 46 14.94 -10.02 -3.62
N SER A 47 13.61 -9.95 -3.45
CA SER A 47 12.82 -11.04 -2.87
C SER A 47 12.39 -12.12 -3.86
N ALA A 48 12.07 -11.76 -5.11
CA ALA A 48 11.55 -12.70 -6.09
C ALA A 48 11.80 -12.24 -7.54
N PRO A 49 12.07 -13.17 -8.48
CA PRO A 49 12.13 -12.84 -9.90
C PRO A 49 10.76 -12.35 -10.41
N PRO A 50 10.72 -11.38 -11.35
CA PRO A 50 9.47 -10.85 -11.88
C PRO A 50 8.72 -11.91 -12.68
N LEU A 51 7.42 -12.06 -12.40
CA LEU A 51 6.49 -12.87 -13.20
C LEU A 51 5.60 -11.96 -14.04
N CYS A 52 5.11 -12.48 -15.17
CA CYS A 52 4.15 -11.76 -16.00
C CYS A 52 2.85 -11.51 -15.22
N PRO A 53 2.33 -10.27 -15.15
CA PRO A 53 1.07 -10.00 -14.44
C PRO A 53 -0.16 -10.60 -15.13
N ASP A 54 -0.10 -10.83 -16.45
CA ASP A 54 -1.25 -11.30 -17.22
C ASP A 54 -1.28 -12.84 -17.28
N CYS A 55 -0.17 -13.48 -17.66
CA CYS A 55 -0.11 -14.95 -17.84
C CYS A 55 0.71 -15.71 -16.78
N ARG A 56 1.29 -15.01 -15.79
CA ARG A 56 2.15 -15.58 -14.73
C ARG A 56 3.41 -16.33 -15.20
N SER A 57 3.74 -16.28 -16.48
CA SER A 57 4.99 -16.83 -17.01
C SER A 57 6.23 -16.18 -16.37
N ASN A 58 7.27 -16.99 -16.20
CA ASN A 58 8.61 -16.58 -15.76
C ASN A 58 9.54 -16.20 -16.93
N HIS A 59 9.09 -16.33 -18.18
CA HIS A 59 9.88 -16.06 -19.38
C HIS A 59 9.93 -14.55 -19.67
N ILE A 60 10.67 -13.83 -18.82
CA ILE A 60 10.70 -12.37 -18.76
C ILE A 60 12.07 -11.83 -19.17
N ILE A 61 12.07 -10.85 -20.08
CA ILE A 61 13.28 -10.12 -20.49
C ILE A 61 13.24 -8.66 -20.06
N LYS A 62 14.41 -8.05 -19.87
CA LYS A 62 14.56 -6.60 -19.70
C LYS A 62 14.27 -5.90 -21.03
N ASN A 63 13.40 -4.89 -21.01
CA ASN A 63 12.92 -4.15 -22.18
C ASN A 63 13.20 -2.64 -22.03
N GLY A 64 14.46 -2.30 -21.74
CA GLY A 64 14.91 -0.92 -21.55
C GLY A 64 14.39 -0.24 -20.28
N LEU A 65 14.68 1.06 -20.18
CA LEU A 65 14.24 1.93 -19.10
C LEU A 65 13.13 2.86 -19.62
N GLN A 66 12.11 3.09 -18.80
CA GLN A 66 11.06 4.08 -19.07
C GLN A 66 10.92 4.98 -17.85
N ASN A 67 11.17 6.28 -18.01
CA ASN A 67 11.22 7.27 -16.93
C ASN A 67 12.16 6.85 -15.78
N GLY A 68 13.35 6.35 -16.13
CA GLY A 68 14.36 5.87 -15.17
C GLY A 68 14.03 4.53 -14.49
N MET A 69 12.88 3.92 -14.77
CA MET A 69 12.48 2.64 -14.19
C MET A 69 12.63 1.49 -15.20
N GLN A 70 13.08 0.33 -14.73
CA GLN A 70 13.19 -0.88 -15.55
C GLN A 70 11.81 -1.34 -16.06
N ASN A 71 11.71 -1.47 -17.38
CA ASN A 71 10.58 -2.09 -18.06
C ASN A 71 10.92 -3.54 -18.41
N TYR A 72 9.94 -4.42 -18.32
CA TYR A 72 10.07 -5.85 -18.61
C TYR A 72 9.08 -6.25 -19.69
N ARG A 73 9.41 -7.30 -20.43
CA ARG A 73 8.53 -7.89 -21.45
C ARG A 73 8.45 -9.39 -21.27
N CYS A 74 7.23 -9.92 -21.21
CA CYS A 74 6.98 -11.36 -21.27
C CYS A 74 7.14 -11.86 -22.71
N LYS A 75 7.87 -12.96 -22.89
CA LYS A 75 8.06 -13.59 -24.20
C LYS A 75 6.88 -14.45 -24.65
N ASP A 76 6.08 -14.95 -23.71
CA ASP A 76 4.99 -15.87 -24.03
C ASP A 76 3.72 -15.13 -24.46
N CYS A 77 3.35 -14.03 -23.77
CA CYS A 77 2.18 -13.22 -24.12
C CYS A 77 2.51 -11.84 -24.70
N GLY A 78 3.79 -11.47 -24.77
CA GLY A 78 4.23 -10.16 -25.28
C GLY A 78 4.01 -8.97 -24.35
N ARG A 79 3.35 -9.15 -23.19
CA ARG A 79 3.00 -8.08 -22.26
C ARG A 79 4.23 -7.32 -21.75
N GLN A 80 4.15 -5.99 -21.79
CA GLN A 80 5.12 -5.10 -21.14
C GLN A 80 4.62 -4.67 -19.76
N PHE A 81 5.51 -4.69 -18.77
CA PHE A 81 5.18 -4.34 -17.39
C PHE A 81 6.41 -3.89 -16.60
N ARG A 82 6.17 -3.16 -15.51
CA ARG A 82 7.16 -2.84 -14.48
C ARG A 82 7.01 -3.76 -13.27
N VAL A 83 8.02 -3.88 -12.42
CA VAL A 83 7.93 -4.65 -11.15
C VAL A 83 6.82 -4.12 -10.22
N THR A 84 6.52 -2.82 -10.29
CA THR A 84 5.41 -2.19 -9.56
C THR A 84 4.05 -2.41 -10.20
N THR A 85 3.95 -3.07 -11.35
CA THR A 85 2.64 -3.27 -11.99
C THR A 85 1.74 -4.10 -11.08
N GLY A 86 0.51 -3.65 -10.87
CA GLY A 86 -0.44 -4.29 -9.98
C GLY A 86 -0.20 -4.02 -8.48
N THR A 87 0.71 -3.11 -8.11
CA THR A 87 0.96 -2.78 -6.71
C THR A 87 0.55 -1.35 -6.37
N PHE A 88 0.34 -1.04 -5.09
CA PHE A 88 -0.17 0.26 -4.65
C PHE A 88 0.73 1.44 -5.08
N VAL A 89 2.03 1.17 -5.19
CA VAL A 89 3.05 2.14 -5.64
C VAL A 89 3.05 2.37 -7.16
N TYR A 90 2.27 1.61 -7.93
CA TYR A 90 2.20 1.79 -9.38
C TYR A 90 1.70 3.19 -9.75
N ARG A 91 2.50 3.91 -10.54
CA ARG A 91 2.21 5.30 -10.97
C ARG A 91 1.88 6.24 -9.81
N LEU A 92 2.44 5.97 -8.63
CA LEU A 92 2.30 6.86 -7.49
C LEU A 92 3.17 8.10 -7.74
N GLN A 93 2.53 9.26 -7.85
CA GLN A 93 3.20 10.55 -7.88
C GLN A 93 3.44 11.02 -6.44
N LYS A 94 4.45 11.87 -6.22
CA LYS A 94 4.78 12.45 -4.90
C LYS A 94 4.95 11.38 -3.80
N LYS A 95 5.69 10.32 -4.12
CA LYS A 95 5.93 9.16 -3.24
C LYS A 95 6.48 9.56 -1.87
N GLU A 96 7.30 10.61 -1.83
CA GLU A 96 7.88 11.19 -0.63
C GLU A 96 6.84 11.64 0.40
N LYS A 97 5.63 11.99 -0.04
CA LYS A 97 4.51 12.42 0.83
C LYS A 97 3.61 11.27 1.29
N MET A 98 3.82 10.06 0.78
CA MET A 98 2.97 8.90 1.04
C MET A 98 3.02 8.51 2.52
N LEU A 99 4.21 8.56 3.13
CA LEU A 99 4.41 8.27 4.55
C LEU A 99 3.61 9.21 5.45
N ASP A 100 3.71 10.53 5.22
CA ASP A 100 2.95 11.54 5.97
C ASP A 100 1.44 11.31 5.81
N TYR A 101 1.00 10.91 4.61
CA TYR A 101 -0.40 10.61 4.33
C TYR A 101 -0.91 9.37 5.08
N ILE A 102 -0.13 8.29 5.11
CA ILE A 102 -0.47 7.08 5.88
C ILE A 102 -0.62 7.44 7.36
N ARG A 103 0.30 8.24 7.93
CA ARG A 103 0.20 8.71 9.31
C ARG A 103 -1.10 9.48 9.57
N CYS A 104 -1.49 10.37 8.66
CA CYS A 104 -2.76 11.10 8.78
C CYS A 104 -3.97 10.15 8.74
N MET A 105 -3.94 9.14 7.88
CA MET A 105 -5.01 8.13 7.76
C MET A 105 -5.14 7.27 9.01
N VAL A 106 -4.02 6.79 9.56
CA VAL A 106 -3.98 6.00 10.81
C VAL A 106 -4.46 6.82 12.00
N ALA A 107 -4.17 8.13 12.03
CA ALA A 107 -4.70 9.05 13.04
C ALA A 107 -6.21 9.34 12.90
N GLY A 108 -6.91 8.71 11.96
CA GLY A 108 -8.36 8.87 11.78
C GLY A 108 -8.79 10.19 11.12
N LYS A 109 -7.88 10.92 10.48
CA LYS A 109 -8.20 12.23 9.88
C LYS A 109 -9.07 12.07 8.63
N SER A 110 -9.92 13.07 8.38
CA SER A 110 -10.75 13.12 7.16
C SER A 110 -9.90 13.34 5.90
N LEU A 111 -10.40 12.95 4.72
CA LEU A 111 -9.70 13.17 3.44
C LEU A 111 -9.28 14.63 3.23
N ARG A 112 -10.13 15.59 3.62
CA ARG A 112 -9.83 17.02 3.52
C ARG A 112 -8.71 17.44 4.47
N ALA A 113 -8.72 16.93 5.71
CA ALA A 113 -7.65 17.19 6.68
C ALA A 113 -6.31 16.60 6.20
N CYS A 114 -6.30 15.35 5.73
CA CYS A 114 -5.11 14.71 5.16
C CYS A 114 -4.57 15.50 3.96
N ALA A 115 -5.46 15.92 3.04
CA ALA A 115 -5.07 16.69 1.86
C ALA A 115 -4.41 18.02 2.22
N LYS A 116 -4.97 18.73 3.20
CA LYS A 116 -4.45 20.01 3.71
C LYS A 116 -3.08 19.85 4.38
N GLU A 117 -2.95 18.86 5.27
CA GLU A 117 -1.73 18.64 6.06
C GLU A 117 -0.55 18.17 5.21
N VAL A 118 -0.80 17.27 4.26
CA VAL A 118 0.23 16.73 3.36
C VAL A 118 0.50 17.68 2.18
N GLY A 119 -0.38 18.65 1.92
CA GLY A 119 -0.29 19.57 0.79
C GLY A 119 -0.48 18.86 -0.55
N ILE A 120 -1.59 18.13 -0.68
CA ILE A 120 -2.05 17.47 -1.91
C ILE A 120 -3.50 17.85 -2.22
N SER A 121 -3.96 17.56 -3.43
CA SER A 121 -5.36 17.80 -3.81
C SER A 121 -6.29 16.78 -3.15
N LEU A 122 -7.56 17.15 -2.91
CA LEU A 122 -8.57 16.22 -2.39
C LEU A 122 -8.78 14.99 -3.30
N PRO A 123 -8.83 15.10 -4.65
CA PRO A 123 -8.85 13.94 -5.53
C PRO A 123 -7.64 13.02 -5.36
N THR A 124 -6.45 13.58 -5.17
CA THR A 124 -5.23 12.79 -4.90
C THR A 124 -5.36 12.03 -3.59
N SER A 125 -5.83 12.69 -2.52
CA SER A 125 -6.10 12.06 -1.22
C SER A 125 -7.10 10.90 -1.37
N PHE A 126 -8.21 11.10 -2.08
CA PHE A 126 -9.19 10.05 -2.34
C PHE A 126 -8.56 8.85 -3.07
N ALA A 127 -7.85 9.09 -4.17
CA ALA A 127 -7.19 8.03 -4.94
C ALA A 127 -6.12 7.27 -4.12
N TRP A 128 -5.36 7.98 -3.28
CA TRP A 128 -4.37 7.36 -2.40
C TRP A 128 -5.02 6.50 -1.33
N ARG A 129 -6.11 6.97 -0.71
CA ARG A 129 -6.85 6.18 0.27
C ARG A 129 -7.38 4.88 -0.33
N HIS A 130 -7.95 4.93 -1.54
CA HIS A 130 -8.39 3.72 -2.24
C HIS A 130 -7.25 2.76 -2.56
N LYS A 131 -6.08 3.27 -3.00
CA LYS A 131 -4.91 2.42 -3.25
C LYS A 131 -4.41 1.72 -1.99
N ILE A 132 -4.38 2.42 -0.86
CA ILE A 132 -3.96 1.87 0.43
C ILE A 132 -4.97 0.80 0.89
N LEU A 133 -6.26 1.12 0.88
CA LEU A 133 -7.31 0.18 1.31
C LEU A 133 -7.35 -1.07 0.42
N ALA A 134 -7.23 -0.93 -0.91
CA ALA A 134 -7.16 -2.08 -1.82
C ALA A 134 -5.92 -2.95 -1.56
N ALA A 135 -4.80 -2.34 -1.17
CA ALA A 135 -3.62 -3.10 -0.77
C ALA A 135 -3.86 -3.84 0.55
N LEU A 136 -4.47 -3.20 1.54
CA LEU A 136 -4.81 -3.81 2.83
C LEU A 136 -5.79 -4.98 2.67
N GLN A 137 -6.80 -4.85 1.81
CA GLN A 137 -7.75 -5.91 1.53
C GLN A 137 -7.06 -7.19 1.01
N SER A 138 -6.04 -7.05 0.15
CA SER A 138 -5.26 -8.22 -0.32
C SER A 138 -4.44 -8.91 0.77
N PHE A 139 -4.21 -8.26 1.93
CA PHE A 139 -3.59 -8.89 3.09
C PHE A 139 -4.61 -9.63 3.95
N GLU A 140 -5.83 -9.13 4.06
CA GLU A 140 -6.91 -9.76 4.85
C GLU A 140 -7.25 -11.16 4.36
N ASP A 141 -7.18 -11.40 3.04
CA ASP A 141 -7.38 -12.72 2.43
C ASP A 141 -6.39 -13.80 2.93
N ASN A 142 -5.31 -13.40 3.61
CA ASN A 142 -4.27 -14.29 4.13
C ASN A 142 -4.29 -14.43 5.67
N ILE A 143 -5.30 -13.89 6.35
CA ILE A 143 -5.40 -13.95 7.82
C ILE A 143 -6.24 -15.16 8.21
N ASN A 144 -5.58 -16.19 8.76
CA ASN A 144 -6.25 -17.30 9.44
C ASN A 144 -6.32 -17.01 10.94
N PHE A 145 -7.53 -17.05 11.51
CA PHE A 145 -7.75 -16.97 12.95
C PHE A 145 -7.63 -18.37 13.57
N PHE A 146 -6.91 -18.48 14.69
CA PHE A 146 -6.76 -19.73 15.44
C PHE A 146 -7.06 -19.50 16.93
N GLY A 147 -7.75 -20.46 17.57
CA GLY A 147 -8.07 -20.42 19.00
C GLY A 147 -9.43 -19.81 19.31
N VAL A 148 -9.56 -19.20 20.48
CA VAL A 148 -10.78 -18.49 20.91
C VAL A 148 -10.76 -17.10 20.30
N VAL A 149 -11.79 -16.78 19.50
CA VAL A 149 -11.96 -15.50 18.82
C VAL A 149 -13.13 -14.77 19.45
N GLU A 150 -12.88 -13.55 19.91
CA GLU A 150 -13.92 -12.63 20.38
C GLU A 150 -14.27 -11.66 19.24
N MET A 151 -15.56 -11.40 19.05
CA MET A 151 -16.07 -10.52 18.00
C MET A 151 -16.98 -9.47 18.65
N ASP A 152 -16.56 -8.21 18.58
CA ASP A 152 -17.37 -7.07 19.02
C ASP A 152 -18.11 -6.45 17.84
N GLU A 153 -19.38 -6.08 18.05
CA GLU A 153 -20.17 -5.35 17.06
C GLU A 153 -19.95 -3.84 17.18
N LEU A 154 -19.69 -3.19 16.05
CA LEU A 154 -19.63 -1.73 15.92
C LEU A 154 -20.68 -1.27 14.92
N LEU A 155 -21.73 -0.64 15.43
CA LEU A 155 -22.78 -0.02 14.61
C LEU A 155 -22.34 1.38 14.17
N MET A 156 -22.35 1.60 12.86
CA MET A 156 -22.07 2.90 12.25
C MET A 156 -23.11 3.22 11.19
N ASP A 157 -23.50 4.48 11.10
CA ASP A 157 -24.38 4.95 10.04
C ASP A 157 -23.68 4.82 8.68
N TYR A 158 -24.21 3.94 7.83
CA TYR A 158 -23.72 3.73 6.48
C TYR A 158 -24.48 4.63 5.50
N SER A 159 -23.75 5.35 4.64
CA SER A 159 -24.32 6.12 3.53
C SER A 159 -23.72 5.63 2.22
N GLU A 160 -24.55 4.99 1.40
CA GLU A 160 -24.18 4.50 0.09
C GLU A 160 -24.23 5.64 -0.93
N LYS A 161 -23.09 6.34 -1.10
CA LYS A 161 -22.93 7.41 -2.10
C LYS A 161 -21.70 7.18 -2.97
N VAL A 162 -21.54 5.99 -3.54
CA VAL A 162 -20.41 5.70 -4.44
C VAL A 162 -20.81 4.86 -5.66
N GLU A 163 -21.86 5.26 -6.38
CA GLU A 163 -22.19 4.60 -7.65
C GLU A 163 -22.52 5.58 -8.78
N TYR A 164 -21.69 6.61 -9.01
CA TYR A 164 -21.85 7.45 -10.20
C TYR A 164 -20.48 7.83 -10.80
N THR A 165 -20.35 7.62 -12.13
CA THR A 165 -19.25 7.96 -13.06
C THR A 165 -18.18 6.91 -13.40
N LYS A 166 -18.59 5.72 -13.87
CA LYS A 166 -17.81 4.95 -14.88
C LYS A 166 -18.63 4.33 -16.03
N MET A 167 -19.85 4.81 -16.27
CA MET A 167 -20.69 4.36 -17.40
C MET A 167 -21.04 5.50 -18.37
N GLN A 168 -20.08 6.26 -18.91
CA GLN A 168 -20.25 6.97 -20.19
C GLN A 168 -18.87 7.19 -20.85
N LYS A 169 -18.79 7.09 -22.18
CA LYS A 169 -17.65 6.81 -23.09
C LYS A 169 -17.50 5.30 -23.35
N SER A 170 -18.39 4.66 -24.12
CA SER A 170 -18.67 4.86 -25.56
C SER A 170 -17.39 4.80 -26.39
#